data_AF-A0A359CK92-F1
#
_entry.id   AF-A0A359CK92-F1
#
_cell.length_a   1.000
_cell.length_b   1.000
_cell.length_c   1.000
_cell.angle_alpha   90.00
_cell.angle_beta   90.00
_cell.angle_gamma   90.00
#
_symmetry.space_group_name_H-M   'P 1'
#
loop_
_entity.id
_entity.type
_entity.pdbx_description
1 polymer ?
#
loop_
_entity_poly.entity_id
_entity_poly.type
_entity_poly.pdbx_seq_one_letter_code
_entity_poly.pdbx_strand_id
1 'polypeptide(L)'
;RSVTSKEVNRRWTEGSFLFKKDDTYYMMYSANFFGGQNYAVGYATAKHPLGPFEKSADNPVLEKNTTHGGSVTGTGHNMVLDLPDGKMLCVYHGRTQATGDSRVVFIDKMEIDDNGRLIVHGPTTEKQQISLP
;
A
#
# COMPACT_ATOMS: atom_id res chain seq x y z
N ARG A 1 -11.46 0.45 14.08
CA ARG A 1 -10.56 1.33 14.86
C ARG A 1 -10.54 0.81 16.29
N SER A 2 -9.47 0.17 16.76
CA SER A 2 -9.33 -0.04 18.21
C SER A 2 -8.51 1.12 18.75
N VAL A 3 -9.20 2.01 19.45
CA VAL A 3 -8.65 3.14 20.22
C VAL A 3 -8.88 2.81 21.68
N THR A 4 -8.05 1.93 22.23
CA THR A 4 -7.90 1.82 23.68
C THR A 4 -6.42 1.66 23.98
N SER A 5 -5.94 2.46 24.92
CA SER A 5 -4.55 2.64 25.35
C SER A 5 -3.68 3.53 24.45
N LYS A 6 -2.92 4.40 25.11
CA LYS A 6 -2.02 5.43 24.59
C LYS A 6 -0.81 4.83 23.85
N GLU A 7 -1.05 3.97 22.87
CA GLU A 7 0.03 3.30 22.15
C GLU A 7 0.80 4.32 21.29
N VAL A 8 2.12 4.30 21.44
CA VAL A 8 3.11 4.74 20.44
C VAL A 8 2.60 4.29 19.06
N ASN A 9 2.80 5.06 17.99
CA ASN A 9 2.34 4.77 16.62
C ASN A 9 2.89 3.41 16.07
N ARG A 10 2.42 2.30 16.64
CA ARG A 10 2.83 0.90 16.46
C ARG A 10 1.91 0.17 15.50
N ARG A 11 1.23 0.90 14.61
CA ARG A 11 0.44 0.29 13.54
C ARG A 11 1.41 -0.23 12.47
N TRP A 12 1.92 -1.43 12.72
CA TRP A 12 2.52 -2.36 11.77
C TRP A 12 1.97 -3.72 12.17
N THR A 13 1.35 -4.44 11.24
CA THR A 13 0.78 -5.75 11.54
C THR A 13 1.60 -6.84 10.84
N GLU A 14 1.87 -6.71 9.54
CA GLU A 14 2.46 -7.76 8.72
C GLU A 14 2.79 -7.27 7.29
N GLY A 15 3.13 -8.21 6.39
CA GLY A 15 3.16 -7.99 4.94
C GLY A 15 4.22 -6.99 4.50
N SER A 16 5.43 -7.11 5.03
CA SER A 16 6.52 -6.18 4.72
C SER A 16 7.09 -6.46 3.33
N PHE A 17 7.17 -5.41 2.51
CA PHE A 17 7.85 -5.44 1.21
C PHE A 17 8.90 -4.33 1.19
N LEU A 18 10.18 -4.73 1.15
CA LEU A 18 11.31 -3.82 1.17
C LEU A 18 11.88 -3.69 -0.24
N PHE A 19 12.06 -2.47 -0.70
CA PHE A 19 12.78 -2.16 -1.94
C PHE A 19 13.63 -0.90 -1.76
N LYS A 20 14.59 -0.70 -2.67
CA LYS A 20 15.48 0.46 -2.66
C LYS A 20 15.23 1.28 -3.92
N LYS A 21 15.10 2.60 -3.75
CA LYS A 21 15.09 3.59 -4.84
C LYS A 21 16.11 4.65 -4.49
N ASP A 22 17.08 4.84 -5.38
CA ASP A 22 18.27 5.68 -5.14
C ASP A 22 18.93 5.30 -3.81
N ASP A 23 19.26 6.25 -2.94
CA ASP A 23 19.87 6.00 -1.63
C ASP A 23 18.87 5.84 -0.48
N THR A 24 17.62 5.44 -0.78
CA THR A 24 16.56 5.29 0.23
C THR A 24 15.91 3.91 0.15
N TYR A 25 15.78 3.26 1.30
CA TYR A 25 15.01 2.04 1.48
C TYR A 25 13.58 2.39 1.81
N TYR A 26 12.63 1.79 1.09
CA TYR A 26 11.19 1.91 1.31
C TYR A 26 10.67 0.57 1.80
N MET A 27 10.10 0.55 3.01
CA MET A 27 9.40 -0.60 3.55
C MET A 27 7.90 -0.32 3.53
N MET A 28 7.20 -0.92 2.58
CA MET A 28 5.74 -0.97 2.62
C MET A 28 5.31 -2.05 3.60
N TYR A 29 4.20 -1.81 4.30
CA TYR A 29 3.67 -2.74 5.30
C TYR A 29 2.16 -2.60 5.41
N SER A 30 1.50 -3.64 5.90
CA SER A 30 0.06 -3.61 6.15
C SER A 30 -0.24 -3.46 7.64
N ALA A 31 -1.35 -2.78 7.93
CA ALA A 31 -1.85 -2.57 9.27
C ALA A 31 -3.35 -2.88 9.36
N ASN A 32 -3.81 -3.08 10.60
CA ASN A 32 -5.17 -3.51 10.96
C ASN A 32 -5.41 -5.00 10.66
N PHE A 33 -6.62 -5.48 10.95
CA PHE A 33 -6.99 -6.89 10.79
C PHE A 33 -7.31 -7.23 9.33
N PHE A 34 -6.66 -8.26 8.76
CA PHE A 34 -6.80 -8.67 7.34
C PHE A 34 -8.23 -9.08 6.93
N GLY A 35 -9.05 -9.54 7.88
CA GLY A 35 -10.46 -9.86 7.66
C GLY A 35 -11.38 -8.64 7.71
N GLY A 36 -10.87 -7.48 8.14
CA GLY A 36 -11.64 -6.25 8.24
C GLY A 36 -11.50 -5.36 7.02
N GLN A 37 -12.54 -4.56 6.75
CA GLN A 37 -12.56 -3.60 5.65
C GLN A 37 -11.49 -2.50 5.73
N ASN A 38 -10.91 -2.28 6.92
CA ASN A 38 -9.92 -1.23 7.16
C ASN A 38 -8.47 -1.75 7.11
N TYR A 39 -8.23 -2.98 6.64
CA TYR A 39 -6.88 -3.38 6.27
C TYR A 39 -6.36 -2.40 5.21
N ALA A 40 -5.13 -1.90 5.44
CA ALA A 40 -4.56 -0.79 4.68
C ALA A 40 -3.04 -0.89 4.65
N VAL A 41 -2.43 -0.27 3.65
CA VAL A 41 -0.98 -0.21 3.45
C VAL A 41 -0.43 1.15 3.86
N GLY A 42 0.67 1.12 4.60
CA GLY A 42 1.53 2.27 4.80
C GLY A 42 2.95 1.97 4.36
N TYR A 43 3.84 2.96 4.49
CA TYR A 43 5.27 2.78 4.28
C TYR A 43 6.10 3.57 5.29
N ALA A 44 7.35 3.15 5.42
CA ALA A 44 8.39 3.82 6.16
C ALA A 44 9.69 3.84 5.35
N THR A 45 10.57 4.82 5.59
CA THR A 45 11.84 4.96 4.88
C THR A 45 13.05 4.88 5.81
N ALA A 46 14.18 4.42 5.28
CA ALA A 46 15.45 4.37 6.00
C ALA A 46 16.63 4.60 5.05
N LYS A 47 17.78 5.01 5.59
CA LYS A 47 19.06 5.08 4.86
C LYS A 47 19.87 3.78 4.89
N HIS A 48 19.50 2.85 5.74
CA HIS A 48 20.13 1.54 5.88
C HIS A 48 19.05 0.44 5.89
N PRO A 49 19.29 -0.75 5.30
CA PRO A 49 18.26 -1.80 5.23
C PRO A 49 17.81 -2.31 6.60
N LEU A 50 18.63 -2.13 7.64
CA LEU A 50 18.30 -2.48 9.03
C LEU A 50 17.67 -1.32 9.83
N GLY A 51 17.36 -0.20 9.17
CA GLY A 51 16.77 0.98 9.80
C GLY A 51 17.79 1.96 10.41
N PRO A 52 17.34 2.91 11.24
CA PRO A 52 15.96 3.07 11.70
C PRO A 52 15.00 3.46 10.57
N PHE A 53 13.78 2.92 10.61
CA PHE A 53 12.71 3.27 9.66
C PHE A 53 11.79 4.33 10.24
N GLU A 54 11.58 5.41 9.48
CA GLU A 54 10.66 6.49 9.82
C GLU A 54 9.37 6.35 9.02
N LYS A 55 8.22 6.28 9.71
CA LYS A 55 6.92 6.15 9.06
C LYS A 55 6.56 7.44 8.34
N SER A 56 6.04 7.32 7.11
CA SER A 56 5.51 8.47 6.39
C SER A 56 4.31 9.09 7.10
N ALA A 57 4.20 10.41 7.02
CA ALA A 57 3.04 11.17 7.46
C ALA A 57 1.83 10.97 6.54
N ASP A 58 2.04 10.52 5.29
CA ASP A 58 1.00 10.28 4.29
C ASP A 58 0.30 8.92 4.46
N ASN A 59 0.65 8.17 5.50
CA ASN A 59 0.04 6.86 5.76
C ASN A 59 -1.44 6.98 6.19
N PRO A 60 -2.34 6.11 5.68
CA PRO A 60 -2.09 5.03 4.72
C PRO A 60 -1.98 5.52 3.28
N VAL A 61 -1.14 4.87 2.47
CA VAL A 61 -0.98 5.15 1.03
C VAL A 61 -1.92 4.32 0.15
N LEU A 62 -2.53 3.28 0.71
CA LEU A 62 -3.55 2.48 0.04
C LEU A 62 -4.54 1.98 1.09
N GLU A 63 -5.81 2.32 0.92
CA GLU A 63 -6.90 1.92 1.83
C GLU A 63 -8.21 1.72 1.05
N LYS A 64 -9.28 1.39 1.78
CA LYS A 64 -10.62 1.28 1.18
C LYS A 64 -11.06 2.60 0.53
N ASN A 65 -11.78 2.52 -0.58
CA ASN A 65 -12.33 3.70 -1.27
C ASN A 65 -13.85 3.83 -1.14
N THR A 66 -14.50 3.01 -0.29
CA THR A 66 -15.96 3.03 -0.10
C THR A 66 -16.53 4.33 0.47
N THR A 67 -15.69 5.15 1.10
CA THR A 67 -16.07 6.50 1.57
C THR A 67 -15.96 7.57 0.48
N HIS A 68 -15.40 7.22 -0.68
CA HIS A 68 -15.17 8.09 -1.84
C HIS A 68 -15.90 7.59 -3.08
N GLY A 69 -16.98 6.81 -2.91
CA GLY A 69 -17.81 6.30 -4.00
C GLY A 69 -17.32 5.02 -4.69
N GLY A 70 -16.17 4.47 -4.27
CA GLY A 70 -15.69 3.18 -4.76
C GLY A 70 -16.29 1.98 -4.03
N SER A 71 -15.85 0.77 -4.39
CA SER A 71 -16.38 -0.49 -3.85
C SER A 71 -15.31 -1.40 -3.22
N VAL A 72 -14.07 -0.95 -3.11
CA VAL A 72 -12.92 -1.76 -2.67
C VAL A 72 -12.66 -1.59 -1.18
N THR A 73 -12.41 -2.71 -0.50
CA THR A 73 -12.08 -2.73 0.94
C THR A 73 -10.94 -3.69 1.25
N GLY A 74 -10.35 -3.52 2.44
CA GLY A 74 -9.37 -4.45 2.99
C GLY A 74 -8.13 -4.63 2.11
N THR A 75 -7.56 -3.52 1.64
CA THR A 75 -6.43 -3.50 0.72
C THR A 75 -5.12 -3.72 1.46
N GLY A 76 -4.31 -4.70 1.03
CA GLY A 76 -2.99 -4.86 1.62
C GLY A 76 -2.22 -6.09 1.21
N HIS A 77 -1.21 -6.41 2.03
CA HIS A 77 -0.16 -7.39 1.79
C HIS A 77 0.40 -7.24 0.37
N ASN A 78 0.95 -6.06 0.10
CA ASN A 78 1.33 -5.68 -1.25
C ASN A 78 2.76 -6.15 -1.59
N MET A 79 3.07 -6.08 -2.88
CA MET A 79 4.42 -6.06 -3.43
C MET A 79 4.53 -4.96 -4.49
N VAL A 80 5.77 -4.65 -4.89
CA VAL A 80 6.06 -3.71 -5.97
C VAL A 80 6.62 -4.46 -7.17
N LEU A 81 6.16 -4.11 -8.36
CA LEU A 81 6.68 -4.59 -9.63
C LEU A 81 7.24 -3.40 -10.42
N ASP A 82 8.54 -3.45 -10.73
CA ASP A 82 9.19 -2.50 -11.63
C ASP A 82 9.07 -3.01 -13.08
N LEU A 83 8.64 -2.12 -13.99
CA LEU A 83 8.57 -2.40 -15.41
C LEU A 83 9.86 -1.94 -16.13
N PRO A 84 10.20 -2.50 -17.31
CA PRO A 84 11.44 -2.17 -18.01
C PRO A 84 11.55 -0.69 -18.44
N ASP A 85 10.43 0.02 -18.55
CA ASP A 85 10.36 1.45 -18.87
C ASP A 85 10.41 2.37 -17.64
N GLY A 86 10.67 1.81 -16.45
CA GLY A 86 10.81 2.54 -15.19
C GLY A 86 9.49 2.84 -14.47
N LYS A 87 8.34 2.42 -15.02
CA LYS A 87 7.06 2.50 -14.31
C LYS A 87 7.01 1.50 -13.15
N MET A 88 6.32 1.87 -12.08
CA MET A 88 6.13 1.01 -10.91
C MET A 88 4.65 0.65 -10.77
N LEU A 89 4.38 -0.60 -10.41
CA LEU A 89 3.05 -1.10 -10.10
C LEU A 89 3.01 -1.63 -8.66
N CYS A 90 1.94 -1.32 -7.93
CA CYS A 90 1.64 -1.92 -6.64
C CYS A 90 0.65 -3.07 -6.86
N VAL A 91 1.07 -4.30 -6.54
CA VAL A 91 0.24 -5.50 -6.60
C VAL A 91 -0.20 -5.83 -5.18
N TYR A 92 -1.49 -6.02 -4.94
CA TYR A 92 -2.03 -6.23 -3.59
C TYR A 92 -3.34 -7.02 -3.64
N HIS A 93 -3.82 -7.49 -2.49
CA HIS A 93 -5.15 -8.06 -2.42
C HIS A 93 -6.17 -7.06 -1.89
N GLY A 94 -7.43 -7.24 -2.27
CA GLY A 94 -8.57 -6.51 -1.73
C GLY A 94 -9.86 -7.30 -1.87
N ARG A 95 -10.98 -6.68 -1.53
CA ARG A 95 -12.33 -7.23 -1.70
C ARG A 95 -13.24 -6.20 -2.35
N THR A 96 -14.19 -6.64 -3.14
CA THR A 96 -15.31 -5.83 -3.61
C THR A 96 -16.62 -6.33 -3.02
N GLN A 97 -17.71 -5.58 -3.21
CA GLN A 97 -19.04 -6.07 -2.85
C GLN A 97 -19.37 -7.40 -3.55
N ALA A 98 -18.93 -7.58 -4.80
CA ALA A 98 -19.20 -8.80 -5.57
C ALA A 98 -18.36 -10.01 -5.11
N THR A 99 -17.17 -9.79 -4.53
CA THR A 99 -16.31 -10.91 -4.08
C THR A 99 -16.63 -11.36 -2.65
N GLY A 100 -17.41 -10.57 -1.90
CA GLY A 100 -17.71 -10.84 -0.49
C GLY A 100 -16.43 -10.97 0.33
N ASP A 101 -16.26 -12.09 1.02
CA ASP A 101 -15.07 -12.36 1.84
C ASP A 101 -13.84 -12.83 1.04
N SER A 102 -14.04 -13.18 -0.23
CA SER A 102 -12.96 -13.63 -1.11
C SER A 102 -12.03 -12.47 -1.46
N ARG A 103 -10.75 -12.67 -1.18
CA ARG A 103 -9.70 -11.75 -1.61
C ARG A 103 -9.40 -11.96 -3.09
N VAL A 104 -9.28 -10.87 -3.84
CA VAL A 104 -8.85 -10.87 -5.24
C VAL A 104 -7.65 -9.97 -5.43
N VAL A 105 -6.90 -10.21 -6.50
CA VAL A 105 -5.70 -9.42 -6.83
C VAL A 105 -6.10 -8.12 -7.51
N PHE A 106 -5.45 -7.05 -7.09
CA PHE A 106 -5.48 -5.74 -7.71
C PHE A 106 -4.07 -5.34 -8.10
N ILE A 107 -3.96 -4.52 -9.14
CA ILE A 107 -2.71 -3.94 -9.62
C ILE A 107 -3.00 -2.50 -9.98
N ASP A 108 -2.30 -1.56 -9.36
CA ASP A 108 -2.43 -0.13 -9.62
C ASP A 108 -1.06 0.51 -9.88
N LYS A 109 -1.06 1.62 -10.62
CA LYS A 109 0.15 2.42 -10.81
C LYS A 109 0.64 2.94 -9.46
N MET A 110 1.95 2.95 -9.30
CA MET A 110 2.65 3.50 -8.15
C MET A 110 3.77 4.43 -8.64
N GLU A 111 4.12 5.42 -7.84
CA GLU A 111 5.29 6.25 -8.09
C GLU A 111 5.94 6.72 -6.80
N ILE A 112 7.19 7.14 -6.92
CA ILE A 112 7.91 7.92 -5.92
C ILE A 112 8.17 9.26 -6.58
N ASP A 113 7.62 10.34 -6.02
CA ASP A 113 7.82 11.68 -6.55
C ASP A 113 9.24 12.21 -6.26
N ASP A 114 9.59 13.37 -6.84
CA ASP A 114 10.93 13.96 -6.70
C ASP A 114 11.31 14.30 -5.25
N ASN A 115 10.34 14.34 -4.33
CA ASN A 115 10.56 14.55 -2.90
C ASN A 115 10.70 13.25 -2.11
N GLY A 116 10.68 12.09 -2.78
CA GLY A 116 10.73 10.77 -2.16
C GLY A 116 9.40 10.33 -1.55
N ARG A 117 8.28 10.98 -1.90
CA ARG A 117 6.96 10.56 -1.43
C ARG A 117 6.40 9.46 -2.31
N LEU A 118 6.01 8.36 -1.67
CA LEU A 118 5.44 7.18 -2.32
C LEU A 118 3.93 7.35 -2.45
N ILE A 119 3.42 7.18 -3.67
CA ILE A 119 2.00 7.34 -4.01
C ILE A 119 1.52 6.08 -4.73
N VAL A 120 0.38 5.54 -4.30
CA VAL A 120 -0.34 4.47 -5.01
C VAL A 120 -1.61 5.06 -5.61
N HIS A 121 -1.77 4.96 -6.92
CA HIS A 121 -2.90 5.50 -7.69
C HIS A 121 -4.08 4.52 -7.70
N GLY A 122 -4.46 4.02 -6.52
CA GLY A 122 -5.49 3.01 -6.33
C GLY A 122 -6.27 3.19 -5.03
N PRO A 123 -7.23 2.31 -4.72
CA PRO A 123 -7.60 1.15 -5.52
C PRO A 123 -8.51 1.50 -6.70
N THR A 124 -8.17 1.05 -7.92
CA THR A 124 -9.04 1.22 -9.11
C THR A 124 -9.86 -0.04 -9.40
N THR A 125 -11.04 0.16 -9.98
CA THR A 125 -11.92 -0.92 -10.50
C THR A 125 -12.28 -0.75 -11.97
N GLU A 126 -11.92 0.40 -12.54
CA GLU A 126 -12.13 0.71 -13.95
C GLU A 126 -10.96 0.22 -14.79
N LYS A 127 -11.20 -0.01 -16.08
CA LYS A 127 -10.16 -0.42 -17.03
C LYS A 127 -9.02 0.60 -17.05
N GLN A 128 -7.84 0.18 -16.59
CA GLN A 128 -6.61 0.94 -16.69
C GLN A 128 -5.84 0.56 -17.96
N GLN A 129 -5.18 1.53 -18.59
CA GLN A 129 -4.27 1.27 -19.70
C GLN A 129 -2.83 1.35 -19.20
N ILE A 130 -2.12 0.24 -19.29
CA ILE A 130 -0.68 0.18 -19.03
C ILE A 130 0.00 -0.08 -20.36
N SER A 131 0.67 0.93 -20.90
CA SER A 131 1.56 0.73 -22.05
C SER A 131 2.79 -0.02 -21.55
N LEU A 132 2.96 -1.25 -22.02
CA LEU A 132 4.21 -1.99 -21.88
C LEU A 132 5.20 -1.50 -22.96
N PRO A 133 6.51 -1.51 -22.66
CA PRO A 133 7.54 -1.21 -23.66
C PRO A 133 7.51 -2.19 -24.84
#